data_AF-A0A2A3HLG0-F1
#
_entry.id   AF-A0A2A3HLG0-F1
#
_cell.length_a   1.000
_cell.length_b   1.000
_cell.length_c   1.000
_cell.angle_alpha   90.00
_cell.angle_beta   90.00
_cell.angle_gamma   90.00
#
_symmetry.space_group_name_H-M   'P 1'
#
loop_
_entity.id
_entity.type
_entity.pdbx_description
1 polymer ?
#
loop_
_entity_poly.entity_id
_entity_poly.type
_entity_poly.pdbx_seq_one_letter_code
_entity_poly.pdbx_strand_id
1 'polypeptide(L)'
;MKATNFASKQAAILLSIFALNACFDSDSATGNVPADSDTAMECTAKKIEGGSDFEFICNGTVVGSIGNLAESSCKFEELGDSTGYEIICGSDTVGTFYGSLADTIPTTDSTTANPAKCSEGDLFLQATPAKKYVCFHETWKAADSLDVLTIWAYDTYGIACNDSNKGEIIQGKISGLDKVCKSSGWASPNQADYAMEGQKCTAENEGKIEESKISEEYYKCENGSWIQSYRLDYDTQDKTCDESNEGEIIEVNHYKSCVHYITSTNYYKCSQNNWQYLSLLERDIYEGMICDSSNIGKMEIGPYSNIAYVCQKNGWEELVSEMSWYGNDSEFRVKTEYNQYSENAGGWFVYSDSSLGGNSRIKWPVETGNEYDDKALDPVIEHCNGLCGEFVLGDSLHFNDSSYQKPFIGVGFNVTDSDTVGGDITGWGGISIAYSGPAAIIELVPENEKNYLESDNYFANIPRQGSINAIKISWNDFNSWASLDSQTEVPLNEFLKKVVAIRIYTQLEPGSIESFKIMAIGSYNTPVYY
;
A
#
# COMPACT_ATOMS: atom_id res chain seq x y z
N MET A 1 7.17 53.97 -27.52
CA MET A 1 8.04 54.41 -26.41
C MET A 1 7.33 54.04 -25.11
N LYS A 2 8.02 53.29 -24.24
CA LYS A 2 7.62 52.63 -22.97
C LYS A 2 6.74 51.35 -23.06
N ALA A 3 7.42 50.27 -22.67
CA ALA A 3 6.95 48.91 -22.42
C ALA A 3 6.60 48.72 -20.93
N THR A 4 5.79 47.71 -20.59
CA THR A 4 6.17 46.57 -19.72
C THR A 4 5.04 45.52 -19.60
N ASN A 5 5.50 44.27 -19.55
CA ASN A 5 4.85 42.96 -19.43
C ASN A 5 3.71 42.81 -18.40
N PHE A 6 2.75 41.90 -18.67
CA PHE A 6 2.55 40.68 -17.87
C PHE A 6 1.77 39.62 -18.67
N ALA A 7 2.30 38.40 -18.66
CA ALA A 7 1.89 37.26 -19.48
C ALA A 7 0.79 36.41 -18.82
N SER A 8 0.15 35.63 -19.69
CA SER A 8 -0.89 34.62 -19.52
C SER A 8 -0.70 33.60 -18.39
N LYS A 9 -1.78 33.30 -17.66
CA LYS A 9 -1.98 32.04 -16.92
C LYS A 9 -3.28 31.37 -17.36
N GLN A 10 -3.23 30.65 -18.48
CA GLN A 10 -4.10 29.53 -18.82
C GLN A 10 -3.27 28.55 -19.66
N ALA A 11 -2.70 27.52 -19.02
CA ALA A 11 -2.24 26.26 -19.61
C ALA A 11 -1.47 25.47 -18.53
N ALA A 12 -2.09 24.45 -17.94
CA ALA A 12 -1.40 23.35 -17.25
C ALA A 12 -2.39 22.20 -16.98
N ILE A 13 -2.92 21.60 -18.05
CA ILE A 13 -3.39 20.22 -18.07
C ILE A 13 -2.68 19.60 -19.26
N LEU A 14 -2.10 18.41 -19.08
CA LEU A 14 -1.16 17.67 -19.95
C LEU A 14 0.34 18.01 -19.80
N LEU A 15 0.97 17.46 -18.77
CA LEU A 15 2.34 16.94 -18.85
C LEU A 15 2.63 16.02 -17.65
N SER A 16 2.16 14.77 -17.71
CA SER A 16 2.47 13.76 -16.68
C SER A 16 2.38 12.32 -17.21
N ILE A 17 2.95 12.03 -18.41
CA ILE A 17 3.17 10.65 -18.90
C ILE A 17 4.58 10.45 -19.52
N PHE A 18 5.51 11.41 -19.40
CA PHE A 18 6.88 11.23 -19.91
C PHE A 18 7.93 11.63 -18.87
N ALA A 19 8.08 10.79 -17.83
CA ALA A 19 9.24 10.85 -16.92
C ALA A 19 9.55 9.49 -16.27
N LEU A 20 9.18 8.39 -16.94
CA LEU A 20 9.64 7.03 -16.60
C LEU A 20 10.52 6.59 -17.77
N ASN A 21 11.82 6.50 -17.53
CA ASN A 21 12.92 6.02 -18.41
C ASN A 21 14.00 7.08 -18.65
N ALA A 22 14.77 7.40 -17.62
CA ALA A 22 16.09 8.00 -17.78
C ALA A 22 16.97 7.75 -16.54
N CYS A 23 17.18 6.48 -16.21
CA CYS A 23 18.31 6.02 -15.39
C CYS A 23 18.75 4.68 -15.98
N PHE A 24 19.52 4.73 -17.07
CA PHE A 24 20.31 3.60 -17.53
C PHE A 24 21.69 4.14 -17.84
N ASP A 25 22.62 3.90 -16.92
CA ASP A 25 24.02 3.69 -17.31
C ASP A 25 24.08 2.33 -18.00
N SER A 26 24.73 2.25 -19.16
CA SER A 26 25.02 0.97 -19.80
C SER A 26 26.49 0.92 -20.17
N ASP A 27 27.25 0.27 -19.30
CA ASP A 27 28.61 -0.23 -19.57
C ASP A 27 28.57 -1.50 -20.45
N SER A 28 29.53 -1.55 -21.36
CA SER A 28 30.16 -2.71 -22.04
C SER A 28 29.30 -3.92 -22.47
N ALA A 29 29.29 -4.21 -23.78
CA ALA A 29 28.84 -5.50 -24.31
C ALA A 29 30.00 -6.49 -24.44
N THR A 30 29.78 -7.74 -24.02
CA THR A 30 30.61 -8.92 -24.37
C THR A 30 29.77 -9.88 -25.21
N GLY A 31 30.35 -10.41 -26.29
CA GLY A 31 29.75 -11.43 -27.14
C GLY A 31 30.80 -12.42 -27.61
N ASN A 32 30.45 -13.70 -27.71
CA ASN A 32 31.32 -14.79 -28.17
C ASN A 32 30.87 -15.27 -29.56
N VAL A 33 31.82 -15.47 -30.48
CA VAL A 33 31.59 -16.08 -31.81
C VAL A 33 32.46 -17.34 -31.96
N PRO A 34 31.90 -18.45 -32.47
CA PRO A 34 32.64 -19.66 -32.75
C PRO A 34 33.58 -19.49 -33.96
N ALA A 35 34.82 -19.96 -33.82
CA ALA A 35 35.81 -20.01 -34.89
C ALA A 35 35.52 -21.20 -35.83
N ASP A 36 35.14 -20.94 -37.08
CA ASP A 36 35.65 -21.68 -38.26
C ASP A 36 35.12 -21.12 -39.59
N SER A 37 36.02 -20.62 -40.45
CA SER A 37 36.02 -20.85 -41.90
C SER A 37 37.22 -20.16 -42.55
N ASP A 38 38.00 -20.91 -43.34
CA ASP A 38 39.18 -20.50 -44.13
C ASP A 38 38.89 -19.53 -45.30
N THR A 39 37.88 -18.68 -45.14
CA THR A 39 37.54 -17.59 -46.08
C THR A 39 37.48 -16.30 -45.30
N ALA A 40 38.16 -15.25 -45.81
CA ALA A 40 38.14 -13.91 -45.23
C ALA A 40 36.72 -13.58 -44.74
N MET A 41 36.57 -13.39 -43.43
CA MET A 41 35.27 -13.24 -42.80
C MET A 41 34.70 -11.88 -43.20
N GLU A 42 33.71 -11.84 -44.09
CA GLU A 42 32.98 -10.62 -44.42
C GLU A 42 31.89 -10.42 -43.36
N CYS A 43 32.17 -9.55 -42.40
CA CYS A 43 31.21 -9.12 -41.38
C CYS A 43 30.50 -7.84 -41.82
N THR A 44 29.18 -7.82 -41.70
CA THR A 44 28.34 -6.65 -42.00
C THR A 44 27.40 -6.37 -40.84
N ALA A 45 27.14 -5.09 -40.59
CA ALA A 45 26.10 -4.67 -39.66
C ALA A 45 24.83 -4.36 -40.47
N LYS A 46 23.72 -5.00 -40.13
CA LYS A 46 22.41 -4.74 -40.74
C LYS A 46 21.48 -4.15 -39.69
N LYS A 47 20.87 -3.00 -40.02
CA LYS A 47 19.84 -2.40 -39.18
C LYS A 47 18.58 -3.29 -39.20
N ILE A 48 18.03 -3.57 -38.03
CA ILE A 48 16.78 -4.33 -37.90
C ILE A 48 15.62 -3.42 -38.31
N GLU A 49 14.76 -3.89 -39.21
CA GLU A 49 13.58 -3.13 -39.64
C GLU A 49 12.64 -2.91 -38.44
N GLY A 50 12.35 -1.64 -38.14
CA GLY A 50 11.44 -1.24 -37.06
C GLY A 50 12.11 -0.91 -35.71
N GLY A 51 13.44 -0.98 -35.59
CA GLY A 51 14.17 -0.69 -34.35
C GLY A 51 15.39 0.24 -34.50
N SER A 52 16.00 0.58 -33.35
CA SER A 52 17.31 1.27 -33.21
C SER A 52 18.51 0.31 -33.27
N ASP A 53 18.23 -0.98 -33.49
CA ASP A 53 19.17 -2.04 -33.20
C ASP A 53 19.82 -2.54 -34.50
N PHE A 54 21.05 -3.03 -34.37
CA PHE A 54 21.83 -3.61 -35.45
C PHE A 54 22.11 -5.07 -35.14
N GLU A 55 21.87 -5.94 -36.12
CA GLU A 55 22.35 -7.32 -36.13
C GLU A 55 23.71 -7.38 -36.83
N PHE A 56 24.65 -8.08 -36.20
CA PHE A 56 25.96 -8.35 -36.77
C PHE A 56 25.94 -9.70 -37.46
N ILE A 57 26.22 -9.69 -38.76
CA ILE A 57 26.17 -10.87 -39.60
C ILE A 57 27.57 -11.12 -40.14
N CYS A 58 28.19 -12.22 -39.72
CA CYS A 58 29.47 -12.69 -40.27
C CYS A 58 29.23 -13.98 -41.04
N ASN A 59 29.63 -14.01 -42.31
CA ASN A 59 29.41 -15.15 -43.22
C ASN A 59 27.95 -15.65 -43.23
N GLY A 60 26.97 -14.72 -43.17
CA GLY A 60 25.54 -15.02 -43.20
C GLY A 60 24.93 -15.49 -41.87
N THR A 61 25.71 -15.56 -40.78
CA THR A 61 25.23 -15.95 -39.44
C THR A 61 25.16 -14.73 -38.52
N VAL A 62 24.06 -14.59 -37.78
CA VAL A 62 23.94 -13.55 -36.74
C VAL A 62 24.83 -13.94 -35.56
N VAL A 63 25.84 -13.11 -35.30
CA VAL A 63 26.85 -13.34 -34.26
C VAL A 63 26.63 -12.48 -33.01
N GLY A 64 25.72 -11.51 -33.10
CA GLY A 64 25.30 -10.67 -31.99
C GLY A 64 24.38 -9.55 -32.46
N SER A 65 23.90 -8.76 -31.51
CA SER A 65 23.12 -7.56 -31.76
C SER A 65 23.55 -6.45 -30.81
N ILE A 66 23.60 -5.20 -31.30
CA ILE A 66 23.74 -4.01 -30.45
C ILE A 66 22.46 -3.20 -30.59
N GLY A 67 21.87 -2.84 -29.45
CA GLY A 67 20.69 -1.98 -29.39
C GLY A 67 21.00 -0.54 -29.02
N ASN A 68 19.99 0.32 -29.15
CA ASN A 68 20.01 1.73 -28.69
C ASN A 68 21.12 2.63 -29.29
N LEU A 69 21.56 2.36 -30.52
CA LEU A 69 22.47 3.28 -31.20
C LEU A 69 21.67 4.40 -31.88
N ALA A 70 22.01 5.65 -31.55
CA ALA A 70 21.45 6.84 -32.22
C ALA A 70 21.94 6.98 -33.68
N GLU A 71 22.93 6.19 -34.07
CA GLU A 71 23.67 6.32 -35.32
C GLU A 71 23.03 5.57 -36.51
N SER A 72 23.30 6.08 -37.71
CA SER A 72 22.72 5.56 -38.95
C SER A 72 23.52 4.44 -39.62
N SER A 73 24.78 4.21 -39.21
CA SER A 73 25.67 3.18 -39.77
C SER A 73 26.83 2.80 -38.85
N CYS A 74 27.19 1.52 -38.82
CA CYS A 74 28.38 0.97 -38.14
C CYS A 74 29.27 0.17 -39.09
N LYS A 75 30.58 0.08 -38.82
CA LYS A 75 31.60 -0.66 -39.59
C LYS A 75 32.57 -1.44 -38.69
N PHE A 76 33.32 -2.37 -39.29
CA PHE A 76 34.41 -3.11 -38.66
C PHE A 76 35.76 -2.66 -39.20
N GLU A 77 36.76 -2.54 -38.31
CA GLU A 77 38.17 -2.38 -38.68
C GLU A 77 39.00 -3.47 -37.99
N GLU A 78 39.92 -4.09 -38.73
CA GLU A 78 40.82 -5.12 -38.18
C GLU A 78 41.83 -4.48 -37.22
N LEU A 79 42.04 -5.08 -36.05
CA LEU A 79 43.10 -4.63 -35.14
C LEU A 79 44.46 -4.87 -35.79
N GLY A 80 45.38 -3.93 -35.62
CA GLY A 80 46.69 -3.95 -36.30
C GLY A 80 47.60 -5.15 -35.95
N ASP A 81 47.20 -6.01 -35.03
CA ASP A 81 47.88 -7.24 -34.62
C ASP A 81 47.16 -8.53 -35.09
N SER A 82 46.07 -8.39 -35.87
CA SER A 82 45.23 -9.49 -36.35
C SER A 82 44.67 -10.39 -35.23
N THR A 83 44.60 -9.89 -34.01
CA THR A 83 44.02 -10.61 -32.86
C THR A 83 42.52 -10.40 -32.75
N GLY A 84 41.91 -9.59 -33.62
CA GLY A 84 40.54 -9.15 -33.43
C GLY A 84 40.08 -8.02 -34.37
N TYR A 85 38.89 -7.50 -34.07
CA TYR A 85 38.25 -6.40 -34.80
C TYR A 85 37.67 -5.36 -33.83
N GLU A 86 37.66 -4.09 -34.26
CA GLU A 86 37.04 -2.96 -33.57
C GLU A 86 35.71 -2.59 -34.27
N ILE A 87 34.67 -2.31 -33.47
CA ILE A 87 33.35 -1.90 -33.95
C ILE A 87 33.25 -0.38 -33.84
N ILE A 88 33.06 0.28 -34.98
CA ILE A 88 33.00 1.74 -35.07
C ILE A 88 31.60 2.13 -35.54
N CYS A 89 30.87 2.87 -34.71
CA CYS A 89 29.57 3.44 -35.06
C CYS A 89 29.70 4.97 -35.10
N GLY A 90 29.48 5.57 -36.27
CA GLY A 90 29.80 6.99 -36.48
C GLY A 90 31.31 7.26 -36.34
N SER A 91 31.70 8.04 -35.33
CA SER A 91 33.10 8.35 -34.97
C SER A 91 33.64 7.56 -33.78
N ASP A 92 32.80 6.79 -33.10
CA ASP A 92 33.11 6.24 -31.79
C ASP A 92 33.34 4.72 -31.87
N THR A 93 34.38 4.25 -31.19
CA THR A 93 34.57 2.84 -30.90
C THR A 93 33.57 2.42 -29.84
N VAL A 94 32.70 1.47 -30.18
CA VAL A 94 31.68 0.96 -29.26
C VAL A 94 32.00 -0.44 -28.73
N GLY A 95 33.05 -1.08 -29.23
CA GLY A 95 33.52 -2.36 -28.71
C GLY A 95 34.69 -2.97 -29.48
N THR A 96 35.30 -3.99 -28.88
CA THR A 96 36.45 -4.73 -29.44
C THR A 96 36.21 -6.23 -29.25
N PHE A 97 36.51 -7.02 -30.29
CA PHE A 97 36.41 -8.47 -30.28
C PHE A 97 37.81 -9.11 -30.40
N TYR A 98 38.10 -10.16 -29.62
CA TYR A 98 39.38 -10.88 -29.66
C TYR A 98 39.19 -12.34 -30.11
N GLY A 99 39.97 -12.78 -31.10
CA GLY A 99 40.03 -14.15 -31.61
C GLY A 99 41.21 -14.36 -32.57
N SER A 100 42.05 -15.37 -32.30
CA SER A 100 43.24 -15.73 -33.09
C SER A 100 42.92 -16.79 -34.15
N LEU A 101 43.29 -16.52 -35.42
CA LEU A 101 43.39 -17.51 -36.50
C LEU A 101 44.70 -18.30 -36.36
N ALA A 102 44.71 -19.36 -35.54
CA ALA A 102 45.58 -20.54 -35.67
C ALA A 102 45.49 -21.41 -34.41
N ASP A 103 44.77 -22.52 -34.49
CA ASP A 103 45.28 -23.84 -34.14
C ASP A 103 44.16 -24.88 -34.30
N THR A 104 44.20 -25.59 -35.43
CA THR A 104 43.34 -26.72 -35.75
C THR A 104 43.55 -27.88 -34.76
N ILE A 105 42.47 -28.46 -34.22
CA ILE A 105 42.48 -29.85 -33.70
C ILE A 105 41.72 -30.75 -34.70
N PRO A 106 42.21 -31.97 -34.99
CA PRO A 106 41.62 -32.86 -36.00
C PRO A 106 40.30 -33.49 -35.54
N THR A 107 39.39 -33.65 -36.49
CA THR A 107 38.20 -34.49 -36.38
C THR A 107 38.58 -35.95 -36.12
N THR A 108 37.87 -36.60 -35.21
CA THR A 108 38.09 -37.99 -34.79
C THR A 108 37.91 -39.00 -35.93
N ASP A 109 39.01 -39.43 -36.55
CA ASP A 109 39.24 -40.82 -36.98
C ASP A 109 40.69 -41.02 -37.49
N SER A 110 41.70 -40.97 -36.60
CA SER A 110 42.96 -41.69 -36.87
C SER A 110 43.75 -41.95 -35.59
N THR A 111 44.26 -43.17 -35.47
CA THR A 111 45.00 -43.71 -34.32
C THR A 111 46.42 -43.18 -34.15
N THR A 112 46.79 -42.01 -34.68
CA THR A 112 48.14 -41.45 -34.51
C THR A 112 48.17 -39.92 -34.65
N ALA A 113 47.86 -39.20 -33.57
CA ALA A 113 48.41 -37.88 -33.27
C ALA A 113 48.19 -37.58 -31.79
N ASN A 114 49.29 -37.44 -31.05
CA ASN A 114 49.33 -37.08 -29.65
C ASN A 114 48.56 -35.76 -29.43
N PRO A 115 47.57 -35.66 -28.52
CA PRO A 115 46.90 -34.39 -28.26
C PRO A 115 47.96 -33.39 -27.79
N ALA A 116 47.89 -32.15 -28.27
CA ALA A 116 48.71 -31.07 -27.71
C ALA A 116 48.58 -31.13 -26.17
N LYS A 117 49.71 -31.13 -25.46
CA LYS A 117 49.72 -31.06 -23.99
C LYS A 117 48.86 -29.87 -23.59
N CYS A 118 47.74 -30.14 -22.93
CA CYS A 118 46.95 -29.11 -22.30
C CYS A 118 47.44 -28.93 -20.87
N SER A 119 47.37 -27.70 -20.35
CA SER A 119 47.64 -27.41 -18.95
C SER A 119 46.36 -27.58 -18.14
N GLU A 120 46.47 -28.08 -16.91
CA GLU A 120 45.32 -28.27 -16.02
C GLU A 120 44.47 -26.99 -15.97
N GLY A 121 43.16 -27.09 -16.24
CA GLY A 121 42.26 -25.93 -16.25
C GLY A 121 42.08 -25.23 -17.60
N ASP A 122 42.84 -25.59 -18.63
CA ASP A 122 42.65 -25.06 -19.98
C ASP A 122 41.24 -25.41 -20.52
N LEU A 123 40.65 -24.48 -21.27
CA LEU A 123 39.30 -24.62 -21.84
C LEU A 123 39.36 -24.59 -23.36
N PHE A 124 38.58 -25.48 -23.97
CA PHE A 124 38.44 -25.57 -25.42
C PHE A 124 36.96 -25.69 -25.81
N LEU A 125 36.54 -24.92 -26.80
CA LEU A 125 35.18 -24.93 -27.34
C LEU A 125 35.23 -25.56 -28.73
N GLN A 126 34.66 -26.75 -28.89
CA GLN A 126 34.44 -27.35 -30.19
C GLN A 126 33.19 -26.73 -30.81
N ALA A 127 33.30 -26.18 -32.01
CA ALA A 127 32.20 -25.48 -32.67
C ALA A 127 31.08 -26.41 -33.18
N THR A 128 31.38 -27.67 -33.54
CA THR A 128 30.35 -28.58 -34.09
C THR A 128 30.65 -30.06 -33.81
N PRO A 129 29.77 -30.80 -33.09
CA PRO A 129 28.69 -30.24 -32.26
C PRO A 129 29.27 -29.34 -31.17
N ALA A 130 28.53 -28.29 -30.77
CA ALA A 130 28.96 -27.36 -29.72
C ALA A 130 29.27 -28.13 -28.42
N LYS A 131 30.56 -28.28 -28.08
CA LYS A 131 31.01 -29.00 -26.88
C LYS A 131 32.14 -28.25 -26.18
N LYS A 132 31.97 -28.03 -24.88
CA LYS A 132 33.02 -27.53 -23.99
C LYS A 132 33.92 -28.68 -23.56
N TYR A 133 35.22 -28.50 -23.64
CA TYR A 133 36.23 -29.41 -23.13
C TYR A 133 37.08 -28.68 -22.08
N VAL A 134 37.49 -29.41 -21.05
CA VAL A 134 38.43 -28.92 -20.04
C VAL A 134 39.60 -29.87 -19.94
N CYS A 135 40.79 -29.33 -19.73
CA CYS A 135 41.98 -30.14 -19.49
C CYS A 135 41.99 -30.66 -18.04
N PHE A 136 42.01 -31.98 -17.92
CA PHE A 136 42.01 -32.72 -16.66
C PHE A 136 43.12 -33.77 -16.69
N HIS A 137 44.08 -33.67 -15.77
CA HIS A 137 45.31 -34.48 -15.72
C HIS A 137 46.03 -34.57 -17.07
N GLU A 138 46.29 -33.42 -17.70
CA GLU A 138 46.93 -33.32 -19.03
C GLU A 138 46.12 -33.97 -20.18
N THR A 139 44.82 -34.25 -19.97
CA THR A 139 43.93 -34.83 -20.97
C THR A 139 42.64 -34.01 -21.15
N TRP A 140 42.23 -33.79 -22.40
CA TRP A 140 40.96 -33.14 -22.69
C TRP A 140 39.77 -34.03 -22.31
N LYS A 141 38.87 -33.50 -21.47
CA LYS A 141 37.60 -34.14 -21.08
C LYS A 141 36.44 -33.26 -21.52
N ALA A 142 35.41 -33.87 -22.10
CA ALA A 142 34.19 -33.15 -22.43
C ALA A 142 33.45 -32.76 -21.14
N ALA A 143 33.01 -31.51 -21.04
CA ALA A 143 32.38 -30.97 -19.83
C ALA A 143 31.07 -31.70 -19.46
N ASP A 144 30.36 -32.24 -20.47
CA ASP A 144 29.14 -33.06 -20.29
C ASP A 144 29.42 -34.45 -19.67
N SER A 145 30.69 -34.87 -19.62
CA SER A 145 31.12 -36.13 -19.03
C SER A 145 31.65 -36.00 -17.59
N LEU A 146 31.71 -34.77 -17.07
CA LEU A 146 32.22 -34.48 -15.72
C LEU A 146 31.08 -34.45 -14.70
N ASP A 147 31.40 -34.83 -13.46
CA ASP A 147 30.48 -34.67 -12.35
C ASP A 147 30.39 -33.20 -11.90
N VAL A 148 29.31 -32.89 -11.17
CA VAL A 148 28.99 -31.53 -10.74
C VAL A 148 30.06 -30.91 -9.83
N LEU A 149 30.74 -31.70 -8.99
CA LEU A 149 31.80 -31.19 -8.11
C LEU A 149 33.06 -30.83 -8.90
N THR A 150 33.39 -31.63 -9.91
CA THR A 150 34.50 -31.32 -10.82
C THR A 150 34.20 -30.07 -11.65
N ILE A 151 32.97 -29.93 -12.18
CA ILE A 151 32.55 -28.69 -12.86
C ILE A 151 32.65 -27.48 -11.91
N TRP A 152 32.21 -27.64 -10.66
CA TRP A 152 32.27 -26.58 -9.64
C TRP A 152 33.70 -26.11 -9.35
N ALA A 153 34.63 -27.03 -9.14
CA ALA A 153 36.03 -26.70 -8.86
C ALA A 153 36.70 -25.99 -10.04
N TYR A 154 36.32 -26.38 -11.26
CA TYR A 154 36.91 -25.83 -12.48
C TYR A 154 36.31 -24.50 -12.93
N ASP A 155 35.05 -24.22 -12.57
CA ASP A 155 34.42 -22.91 -12.78
C ASP A 155 35.26 -21.76 -12.20
N THR A 156 35.97 -22.02 -11.10
CA THR A 156 36.79 -21.04 -10.37
C THR A 156 38.29 -21.34 -10.45
N TYR A 157 38.72 -22.22 -11.36
CA TYR A 157 40.12 -22.63 -11.46
C TYR A 157 41.03 -21.45 -11.81
N GLY A 158 42.12 -21.32 -11.05
CA GLY A 158 43.08 -20.22 -11.16
C GLY A 158 42.65 -18.93 -10.45
N ILE A 159 41.48 -18.89 -9.81
CA ILE A 159 40.99 -17.73 -9.07
C ILE A 159 40.78 -18.12 -7.60
N ALA A 160 41.71 -17.71 -6.73
CA ALA A 160 41.60 -17.97 -5.30
C ALA A 160 40.53 -17.06 -4.67
N CYS A 161 39.63 -17.62 -3.86
CA CYS A 161 38.75 -16.83 -3.00
C CYS A 161 39.53 -16.44 -1.72
N ASN A 162 39.71 -15.14 -1.48
CA ASN A 162 40.45 -14.57 -0.37
C ASN A 162 39.88 -13.19 0.02
N ASP A 163 40.44 -12.54 1.04
CA ASP A 163 39.91 -11.26 1.56
C ASP A 163 39.88 -10.12 0.53
N SER A 164 40.69 -10.16 -0.53
CA SER A 164 40.73 -9.10 -1.56
C SER A 164 39.59 -9.18 -2.58
N ASN A 165 38.99 -10.36 -2.76
CA ASN A 165 37.87 -10.59 -3.68
C ASN A 165 36.64 -11.15 -2.97
N LYS A 166 36.57 -11.03 -1.64
CA LYS A 166 35.39 -11.40 -0.86
C LYS A 166 34.18 -10.54 -1.27
N GLY A 167 33.05 -11.20 -1.52
CA GLY A 167 31.83 -10.61 -2.07
C GLY A 167 31.81 -10.44 -3.59
N GLU A 168 32.92 -10.71 -4.30
CA GLU A 168 32.98 -10.59 -5.75
C GLU A 168 32.21 -11.72 -6.44
N ILE A 169 31.37 -11.35 -7.41
CA ILE A 169 30.63 -12.29 -8.26
C ILE A 169 31.40 -12.48 -9.57
N ILE A 170 31.66 -13.74 -9.93
CA ILE A 170 32.26 -14.13 -11.20
C ILE A 170 31.36 -15.13 -11.92
N GLN A 171 31.39 -15.12 -13.24
CA GLN A 171 30.71 -16.16 -14.03
C GLN A 171 31.60 -17.41 -14.13
N GLY A 172 31.06 -18.57 -13.80
CA GLY A 172 31.77 -19.84 -13.87
C GLY A 172 32.20 -20.19 -15.28
N LYS A 173 33.50 -20.48 -15.47
CA LYS A 173 34.09 -20.67 -16.81
C LYS A 173 33.46 -21.82 -17.61
N ILE A 174 33.01 -22.89 -16.95
CA ILE A 174 32.45 -24.08 -17.60
C ILE A 174 30.92 -24.00 -17.61
N SER A 175 30.33 -23.88 -16.42
CA SER A 175 28.87 -23.94 -16.25
C SER A 175 28.17 -22.67 -16.74
N GLY A 176 28.87 -21.53 -16.78
CA GLY A 176 28.25 -20.22 -17.01
C GLY A 176 27.42 -19.72 -15.82
N LEU A 177 27.44 -20.44 -14.70
CA LEU A 177 26.71 -20.06 -13.48
C LEU A 177 27.56 -19.16 -12.62
N ASP A 178 26.95 -18.11 -12.09
CA ASP A 178 27.63 -17.16 -11.21
C ASP A 178 28.08 -17.81 -9.90
N LYS A 179 29.23 -17.34 -9.40
CA LYS A 179 29.89 -17.75 -8.16
C LYS A 179 30.25 -16.50 -7.38
N VAL A 180 30.11 -16.54 -6.06
CA VAL A 180 30.52 -15.45 -5.16
C VAL A 180 31.56 -15.94 -4.17
N CYS A 181 32.59 -15.14 -3.92
CA CYS A 181 33.60 -15.47 -2.92
C CYS A 181 33.11 -15.13 -1.50
N LYS A 182 32.93 -16.14 -0.65
CA LYS A 182 32.54 -16.01 0.76
C LYS A 182 33.68 -16.41 1.69
N SER A 183 33.52 -16.24 3.00
CA SER A 183 34.50 -16.68 4.01
C SER A 183 34.81 -18.18 3.95
N SER A 184 33.85 -19.00 3.49
CA SER A 184 34.00 -20.44 3.30
C SER A 184 34.55 -20.85 1.93
N GLY A 185 34.90 -19.89 1.07
CA GLY A 185 35.29 -20.12 -0.32
C GLY A 185 34.21 -19.73 -1.32
N TRP A 186 34.35 -20.21 -2.56
CA TRP A 186 33.39 -19.95 -3.64
C TRP A 186 32.04 -20.64 -3.37
N ALA A 187 30.96 -19.88 -3.44
CA ALA A 187 29.58 -20.31 -3.21
C ALA A 187 28.65 -19.83 -4.34
N SER A 188 27.42 -20.33 -4.37
CA SER A 188 26.37 -19.78 -5.25
C SER A 188 25.90 -18.43 -4.71
N PRO A 189 25.75 -17.39 -5.56
CA PRO A 189 25.19 -16.12 -5.14
C PRO A 189 23.74 -16.27 -4.69
N ASN A 190 23.38 -15.51 -3.65
CA ASN A 190 22.00 -15.35 -3.21
C ASN A 190 21.44 -13.99 -3.70
N GLN A 191 20.20 -13.67 -3.33
CA GLN A 191 19.55 -12.41 -3.70
C GLN A 191 20.32 -11.17 -3.22
N ALA A 192 20.88 -11.21 -2.01
CA ALA A 192 21.65 -10.09 -1.44
C ALA A 192 22.93 -9.83 -2.25
N ASP A 193 23.59 -10.89 -2.71
CA ASP A 193 24.80 -10.79 -3.53
C ASP A 193 24.51 -10.01 -4.83
N TYR A 194 23.37 -10.27 -5.48
CA TYR A 194 22.95 -9.52 -6.68
C TYR A 194 22.43 -8.11 -6.38
N ALA A 195 21.68 -7.94 -5.29
CA ALA A 195 21.08 -6.66 -4.92
C ALA A 195 22.10 -5.54 -4.67
N MET A 196 23.35 -5.92 -4.39
CA MET A 196 24.46 -5.01 -4.14
C MET A 196 25.33 -4.73 -5.37
N GLU A 197 24.97 -5.23 -6.56
CA GLU A 197 25.69 -5.03 -7.84
C GLU A 197 27.22 -5.20 -7.73
N GLY A 198 27.67 -6.23 -7.01
CA GLY A 198 29.10 -6.51 -6.84
C GLY A 198 29.83 -5.61 -5.84
N GLN A 199 29.13 -4.78 -5.06
CA GLN A 199 29.73 -4.06 -3.94
C GLN A 199 30.29 -5.05 -2.90
N LYS A 200 31.58 -4.90 -2.57
CA LYS A 200 32.29 -5.82 -1.67
C LYS A 200 31.87 -5.60 -0.21
N CYS A 201 31.57 -6.68 0.49
CA CYS A 201 31.47 -6.70 1.95
C CYS A 201 32.82 -7.15 2.51
N THR A 202 33.55 -6.21 3.09
CA THR A 202 34.92 -6.34 3.58
C THR A 202 35.00 -5.95 5.05
N ALA A 203 36.18 -6.11 5.66
CA ALA A 203 36.39 -5.67 7.04
C ALA A 203 36.23 -4.14 7.24
N GLU A 204 36.29 -3.34 6.16
CA GLU A 204 36.18 -1.88 6.23
C GLU A 204 34.74 -1.39 6.42
N ASN A 205 33.76 -2.15 5.93
CA ASN A 205 32.34 -1.85 6.04
C ASN A 205 31.57 -2.90 6.87
N GLU A 206 32.27 -3.74 7.63
CA GLU A 206 31.68 -4.70 8.54
C GLU A 206 30.73 -3.99 9.54
N GLY A 207 29.49 -4.47 9.63
CA GLY A 207 28.43 -3.89 10.46
C GLY A 207 27.67 -2.73 9.81
N LYS A 208 28.17 -2.15 8.71
CA LYS A 208 27.51 -1.04 8.00
C LYS A 208 26.31 -1.55 7.21
N ILE A 209 25.29 -0.69 7.12
CA ILE A 209 24.06 -0.97 6.36
C ILE A 209 24.02 -0.06 5.15
N GLU A 210 23.74 -0.64 4.00
CA GLU A 210 23.64 0.04 2.71
C GLU A 210 22.29 -0.26 2.05
N GLU A 211 21.81 0.68 1.24
CA GLU A 211 20.66 0.47 0.35
C GLU A 211 21.10 -0.30 -0.89
N SER A 212 20.22 -1.19 -1.37
CA SER A 212 20.41 -1.91 -2.63
C SER A 212 20.60 -0.94 -3.80
N LYS A 213 21.39 -1.37 -4.79
CA LYS A 213 21.58 -0.60 -6.03
C LYS A 213 20.42 -0.73 -7.01
N ILE A 214 19.59 -1.77 -6.86
CA ILE A 214 18.53 -2.14 -7.81
C ILE A 214 17.13 -2.20 -7.20
N SER A 215 17.01 -2.13 -5.87
CA SER A 215 15.75 -2.17 -5.14
C SER A 215 15.76 -1.20 -3.95
N GLU A 216 14.62 -1.06 -3.27
CA GLU A 216 14.48 -0.26 -2.04
C GLU A 216 14.77 -1.10 -0.77
N GLU A 217 15.50 -2.22 -0.92
CA GLU A 217 15.88 -3.09 0.19
C GLU A 217 17.21 -2.64 0.82
N TYR A 218 17.44 -3.06 2.07
CA TYR A 218 18.62 -2.70 2.84
C TYR A 218 19.42 -3.94 3.21
N TYR A 219 20.74 -3.82 3.24
CA TYR A 219 21.64 -4.93 3.50
C TYR A 219 22.77 -4.52 4.44
N LYS A 220 23.04 -5.35 5.44
CA LYS A 220 24.12 -5.22 6.40
C LYS A 220 25.29 -6.11 6.02
N CYS A 221 26.50 -5.59 6.07
CA CYS A 221 27.70 -6.38 5.84
C CYS A 221 28.07 -7.16 7.12
N GLU A 222 27.98 -8.49 7.06
CA GLU A 222 28.35 -9.38 8.17
C GLU A 222 29.20 -10.56 7.69
N ASN A 223 30.35 -10.77 8.33
CA ASN A 223 31.29 -11.84 8.04
C ASN A 223 31.71 -11.92 6.56
N GLY A 224 31.74 -10.78 5.87
CA GLY A 224 32.01 -10.68 4.44
C GLY A 224 30.90 -11.21 3.53
N SER A 225 29.65 -11.13 3.96
CA SER A 225 28.47 -11.32 3.11
C SER A 225 27.43 -10.25 3.45
N TRP A 226 26.67 -9.83 2.44
CA TRP A 226 25.53 -8.94 2.64
C TRP A 226 24.33 -9.75 3.13
N ILE A 227 23.72 -9.31 4.23
CA ILE A 227 22.55 -9.92 4.85
C ILE A 227 21.44 -8.88 4.88
N GLN A 228 20.21 -9.30 4.54
CA GLN A 228 19.07 -8.38 4.53
C GLN A 228 18.86 -7.73 5.91
N SER A 229 18.64 -6.41 5.92
CA SER A 229 18.39 -5.58 7.10
C SER A 229 17.11 -4.77 6.88
N TYR A 230 16.68 -4.05 7.90
CA TYR A 230 15.51 -3.18 7.83
C TYR A 230 15.91 -1.72 7.63
N ARG A 231 14.98 -0.95 7.03
CA ARG A 231 15.13 0.49 6.88
C ARG A 231 15.38 1.21 8.20
N LEU A 232 14.71 0.79 9.27
CA LEU A 232 14.92 1.33 10.61
C LEU A 232 16.39 1.27 11.05
N ASP A 233 17.05 0.13 10.79
CA ASP A 233 18.46 -0.05 11.14
C ASP A 233 19.34 0.90 10.32
N TYR A 234 19.05 1.04 9.02
CA TYR A 234 19.77 1.97 8.13
C TYR A 234 19.62 3.43 8.59
N ASP A 235 18.40 3.87 8.87
CA ASP A 235 18.09 5.25 9.27
C ASP A 235 18.71 5.64 10.62
N THR A 236 18.97 4.64 11.48
CA THR A 236 19.42 4.81 12.85
C THR A 236 20.84 4.31 13.12
N GLN A 237 21.56 3.80 12.11
CA GLN A 237 22.89 3.19 12.28
C GLN A 237 23.93 4.13 12.92
N ASP A 238 23.79 5.45 12.73
CA ASP A 238 24.66 6.48 13.31
C ASP A 238 24.05 7.16 14.56
N LYS A 239 23.00 6.59 15.14
CA LYS A 239 22.25 7.13 16.28
C LYS A 239 22.30 6.20 17.49
N THR A 240 22.60 6.75 18.66
CA THR A 240 22.53 5.99 19.92
C THR A 240 21.12 6.08 20.50
N CYS A 241 20.58 4.96 20.99
CA CYS A 241 19.42 4.92 21.86
C CYS A 241 19.81 4.24 23.17
N ASP A 242 19.79 4.99 24.26
CA ASP A 242 20.09 4.53 25.61
C ASP A 242 19.20 5.23 26.65
N GLU A 243 19.38 4.91 27.93
CA GLU A 243 18.58 5.48 29.02
C GLU A 243 18.64 7.02 29.09
N SER A 244 19.68 7.66 28.53
CA SER A 244 19.82 9.12 28.56
C SER A 244 18.91 9.85 27.57
N ASN A 245 18.40 9.15 26.56
CA ASN A 245 17.51 9.70 25.55
C ASN A 245 16.22 8.87 25.34
N GLU A 246 15.80 8.12 26.36
CA GLU A 246 14.50 7.43 26.37
C GLU A 246 13.36 8.41 26.05
N GLY A 247 12.55 8.08 25.05
CA GLY A 247 11.44 8.90 24.56
C GLY A 247 11.83 9.99 23.55
N GLU A 248 13.12 10.16 23.21
CA GLU A 248 13.54 11.05 22.13
C GLU A 248 12.90 10.61 20.81
N ILE A 249 12.38 11.57 20.05
CA ILE A 249 11.85 11.37 18.70
C ILE A 249 12.79 12.02 17.69
N ILE A 250 13.19 11.26 16.67
CA ILE A 250 14.00 11.75 15.55
C ILE A 250 13.21 11.66 14.25
N GLU A 251 13.43 12.66 13.38
CA GLU A 251 12.88 12.75 12.04
C GLU A 251 13.99 12.45 11.01
N VAL A 252 13.74 11.51 10.10
CA VAL A 252 14.69 11.12 9.05
C VAL A 252 14.06 11.35 7.68
N ASN A 253 14.60 12.34 6.96
CA ASN A 253 14.17 12.74 5.63
C ASN A 253 14.98 12.01 4.55
N HIS A 254 14.29 11.38 3.61
CA HIS A 254 14.91 10.63 2.52
C HIS A 254 14.84 11.40 1.22
N TYR A 255 16.00 11.60 0.58
CA TYR A 255 16.14 12.39 -0.63
C TYR A 255 16.46 11.49 -1.82
N LYS A 256 15.77 11.69 -2.94
CA LYS A 256 16.23 11.12 -4.22
C LYS A 256 17.25 12.08 -4.84
N SER A 257 18.50 11.62 -4.91
CA SER A 257 19.68 12.38 -5.36
C SER A 257 19.44 13.22 -6.63
N CYS A 258 18.67 12.70 -7.58
CA CYS A 258 18.48 13.33 -8.89
C CYS A 258 17.52 14.53 -8.89
N VAL A 259 16.69 14.73 -7.84
CA VAL A 259 15.55 15.67 -7.89
C VAL A 259 15.47 16.63 -6.70
N HIS A 260 16.33 16.49 -5.67
CA HIS A 260 16.34 17.39 -4.50
C HIS A 260 14.95 17.62 -3.85
N TYR A 261 14.12 16.57 -3.79
CA TYR A 261 12.88 16.59 -2.99
C TYR A 261 12.85 15.42 -2.00
N ILE A 262 12.16 15.62 -0.87
CA ILE A 262 11.94 14.61 0.15
C ILE A 262 10.94 13.59 -0.39
N THR A 263 11.37 12.35 -0.56
CA THR A 263 10.52 11.25 -1.03
C THR A 263 9.66 10.68 0.09
N SER A 264 10.20 10.66 1.31
CA SER A 264 9.54 10.13 2.49
C SER A 264 10.23 10.63 3.75
N THR A 265 9.46 10.75 4.82
CA THR A 265 9.94 11.12 6.15
C THR A 265 9.49 10.06 7.14
N ASN A 266 10.46 9.47 7.84
CA ASN A 266 10.21 8.50 8.91
C ASN A 266 10.47 9.14 10.27
N TYR A 267 9.72 8.69 11.27
CA TYR A 267 9.85 9.13 12.66
C TYR A 267 10.14 7.93 13.54
N TYR A 268 11.16 8.07 14.38
CA TYR A 268 11.60 7.01 15.27
C TYR A 268 11.63 7.51 16.70
N LYS A 269 11.27 6.65 17.65
CA LYS A 269 11.35 6.90 19.09
C LYS A 269 12.36 5.98 19.73
N CYS A 270 13.22 6.54 20.58
CA CYS A 270 14.09 5.73 21.43
C CYS A 270 13.25 5.12 22.55
N SER A 271 13.20 3.79 22.63
CA SER A 271 12.58 3.10 23.75
C SER A 271 13.28 1.79 24.10
N GLN A 272 13.54 1.60 25.39
CA GLN A 272 14.17 0.39 25.93
C GLN A 272 15.51 0.08 25.25
N ASN A 273 16.36 1.10 25.09
CA ASN A 273 17.66 1.03 24.41
C ASN A 273 17.57 0.59 22.92
N ASN A 274 16.43 0.75 22.27
CA ASN A 274 16.27 0.49 20.84
C ASN A 274 15.45 1.60 20.16
N TRP A 275 15.81 1.95 18.92
CA TRP A 275 14.95 2.78 18.08
C TRP A 275 13.76 1.97 17.57
N GLN A 276 12.57 2.56 17.60
CA GLN A 276 11.33 1.95 17.13
C GLN A 276 10.58 2.93 16.25
N TYR A 277 9.78 2.43 15.29
CA TYR A 277 8.86 3.28 14.55
C TYR A 277 7.89 3.97 15.50
N LEU A 278 7.70 5.27 15.29
CA LEU A 278 6.68 6.02 16.01
C LEU A 278 5.29 5.47 15.63
N SER A 279 4.44 5.17 16.62
CA SER A 279 3.06 4.77 16.33
C SER A 279 2.29 5.93 15.68
N LEU A 280 1.19 5.63 14.98
CA LEU A 280 0.36 6.66 14.33
C LEU A 280 -0.12 7.72 15.32
N LEU A 281 -0.60 7.30 16.48
CA LEU A 281 -1.02 8.21 17.54
C LEU A 281 0.13 9.08 18.06
N GLU A 282 1.30 8.48 18.36
CA GLU A 282 2.46 9.25 18.83
C GLU A 282 2.90 10.28 17.79
N ARG A 283 2.78 9.96 16.50
CA ARG A 283 3.06 10.89 15.41
C ARG A 283 2.03 12.02 15.34
N ASP A 284 0.75 11.72 15.45
CA ASP A 284 -0.29 12.73 15.46
C ASP A 284 -0.16 13.67 16.69
N ILE A 285 0.24 13.14 17.84
CA ILE A 285 0.60 13.93 19.02
C ILE A 285 1.82 14.82 18.74
N TYR A 286 2.87 14.27 18.12
CA TYR A 286 4.06 15.02 17.75
C TYR A 286 3.75 16.20 16.81
N GLU A 287 2.80 16.01 15.89
CA GLU A 287 2.33 17.01 14.93
C GLU A 287 1.33 18.04 15.53
N GLY A 288 1.04 17.95 16.84
CA GLY A 288 0.40 19.04 17.58
C GLY A 288 -0.92 18.73 18.28
N MET A 289 -1.35 17.46 18.35
CA MET A 289 -2.52 17.10 19.17
C MET A 289 -2.21 17.24 20.67
N ILE A 290 -3.08 17.94 21.40
CA ILE A 290 -2.92 18.19 22.85
C ILE A 290 -4.12 17.61 23.60
N CYS A 291 -3.86 16.71 24.55
CA CYS A 291 -4.88 16.18 25.47
C CYS A 291 -4.50 16.50 26.91
N ASP A 292 -5.35 17.27 27.59
CA ASP A 292 -5.20 17.68 28.98
C ASP A 292 -6.57 17.71 29.70
N SER A 293 -6.56 18.06 30.99
CA SER A 293 -7.78 18.04 31.81
C SER A 293 -8.87 19.02 31.35
N SER A 294 -8.54 20.03 30.55
CA SER A 294 -9.49 21.03 30.03
C SER A 294 -10.26 20.56 28.81
N ASN A 295 -9.79 19.51 28.14
CA ASN A 295 -10.37 19.03 26.89
C ASN A 295 -10.64 17.51 26.87
N ILE A 296 -10.81 16.89 28.04
CA ILE A 296 -11.33 15.51 28.14
C ILE A 296 -12.69 15.42 27.44
N GLY A 297 -12.83 14.44 26.54
CA GLY A 297 -13.98 14.24 25.65
C GLY A 297 -13.87 14.98 24.32
N LYS A 298 -12.86 15.84 24.12
CA LYS A 298 -12.59 16.47 22.82
C LYS A 298 -12.19 15.40 21.83
N MET A 299 -12.74 15.51 20.62
CA MET A 299 -12.38 14.67 19.49
C MET A 299 -11.52 15.45 18.50
N GLU A 300 -10.48 14.82 17.99
CA GLU A 300 -9.62 15.35 16.95
C GLU A 300 -9.33 14.27 15.91
N ILE A 301 -9.14 14.69 14.67
CA ILE A 301 -8.66 13.83 13.59
C ILE A 301 -7.14 14.02 13.53
N GLY A 302 -6.41 12.92 13.60
CA GLY A 302 -4.96 12.89 13.50
C GLY A 302 -4.48 13.60 12.24
N PRO A 303 -3.63 14.65 12.34
CA PRO A 303 -3.21 15.43 11.20
C PRO A 303 -2.36 14.63 10.20
N TYR A 304 -1.73 13.55 10.65
CA TYR A 304 -0.96 12.65 9.81
C TYR A 304 -1.77 11.41 9.40
N SER A 305 -2.41 10.74 10.37
CA SER A 305 -3.06 9.44 10.12
C SER A 305 -4.47 9.55 9.52
N ASN A 306 -5.15 10.69 9.69
CA ASN A 306 -6.60 10.84 9.52
C ASN A 306 -7.45 9.91 10.41
N ILE A 307 -6.90 9.36 11.48
CA ILE A 307 -7.62 8.55 12.46
C ILE A 307 -8.30 9.47 13.47
N ALA A 308 -9.51 9.12 13.91
CA ALA A 308 -10.20 9.86 14.96
C ALA A 308 -9.72 9.42 16.33
N TYR A 309 -9.44 10.38 17.20
CA TYR A 309 -9.05 10.15 18.58
C TYR A 309 -9.97 10.92 19.53
N VAL A 310 -10.15 10.41 20.73
CA VAL A 310 -10.83 11.09 21.83
C VAL A 310 -9.86 11.32 22.98
N CYS A 311 -9.83 12.55 23.50
CA CYS A 311 -9.00 12.87 24.64
C CYS A 311 -9.61 12.30 25.92
N GLN A 312 -8.88 11.45 26.62
CA GLN A 312 -9.27 10.87 27.90
C GLN A 312 -8.34 11.32 29.02
N LYS A 313 -8.67 10.92 30.25
CA LYS A 313 -7.86 11.24 31.44
C LYS A 313 -6.40 10.81 31.32
N ASN A 314 -6.11 9.76 30.56
CA ASN A 314 -4.78 9.18 30.39
C ASN A 314 -4.11 9.57 29.05
N GLY A 315 -4.70 10.49 28.28
CA GLY A 315 -4.20 10.90 26.97
C GLY A 315 -5.21 10.63 25.85
N TRP A 316 -4.76 10.80 24.61
CA TRP A 316 -5.54 10.46 23.43
C TRP A 316 -5.70 8.95 23.31
N GLU A 317 -6.91 8.50 23.03
CA GLU A 317 -7.21 7.10 22.69
C GLU A 317 -7.84 7.04 21.32
N GLU A 318 -7.47 6.04 20.53
CA GLU A 318 -8.07 5.80 19.22
C GLU A 318 -9.56 5.52 19.39
N LEU A 319 -10.36 6.18 18.56
CA LEU A 319 -11.79 6.05 18.58
C LEU A 319 -12.20 4.76 17.84
N VAL A 320 -12.01 3.61 18.50
CA VAL A 320 -12.36 2.29 17.94
C VAL A 320 -13.79 1.93 18.31
N SER A 321 -14.77 2.60 17.68
CA SER A 321 -16.15 2.12 17.70
C SER A 321 -16.86 2.56 16.42
N GLU A 322 -17.08 1.60 15.52
CA GLU A 322 -17.75 1.83 14.25
C GLU A 322 -19.17 1.28 14.30
N MET A 323 -20.11 2.13 14.74
CA MET A 323 -21.49 1.90 14.34
C MET A 323 -21.57 2.05 12.82
N SER A 324 -22.10 1.06 12.11
CA SER A 324 -22.25 1.10 10.66
C SER A 324 -23.42 0.26 10.15
N TRP A 325 -24.04 0.72 9.09
CA TRP A 325 -25.08 0.01 8.37
C TRP A 325 -25.18 0.53 6.95
N TYR A 326 -25.24 -0.39 5.99
CA TYR A 326 -25.53 -0.09 4.60
C TYR A 326 -26.59 -1.04 4.09
N GLY A 327 -27.74 -0.50 3.68
CA GLY A 327 -28.92 -1.31 3.34
C GLY A 327 -28.72 -2.24 2.14
N ASN A 328 -27.70 -1.99 1.31
CA ASN A 328 -27.36 -2.83 0.16
C ASN A 328 -26.49 -4.06 0.52
N ASP A 329 -25.93 -4.12 1.74
CA ASP A 329 -25.03 -5.21 2.16
C ASP A 329 -25.77 -6.47 2.63
N SER A 330 -27.09 -6.54 2.43
CA SER A 330 -27.95 -7.62 2.96
C SER A 330 -27.87 -7.76 4.48
N GLU A 331 -27.57 -6.66 5.17
CA GLU A 331 -27.53 -6.56 6.63
C GLU A 331 -28.84 -5.95 7.13
N PHE A 332 -29.60 -6.71 7.92
CA PHE A 332 -30.93 -6.29 8.38
C PHE A 332 -30.92 -5.48 9.68
N ARG A 333 -29.72 -5.25 10.25
CA ARG A 333 -29.51 -4.57 11.53
C ARG A 333 -28.32 -3.65 11.45
N VAL A 334 -28.37 -2.56 12.22
CA VAL A 334 -27.21 -1.69 12.40
C VAL A 334 -26.13 -2.43 13.18
N LYS A 335 -24.90 -2.43 12.67
CA LYS A 335 -23.75 -2.97 13.41
C LYS A 335 -23.37 -1.96 14.46
N THR A 336 -23.37 -2.38 15.71
CA THR A 336 -22.84 -1.69 16.88
C THR A 336 -21.86 -2.64 17.57
N GLU A 337 -21.02 -2.11 18.45
CA GLU A 337 -20.13 -2.88 19.32
C GLU A 337 -20.89 -3.83 20.28
N TYR A 338 -22.21 -3.68 20.39
CA TYR A 338 -23.09 -4.47 21.25
C TYR A 338 -23.76 -5.66 20.55
N ASN A 339 -23.72 -5.74 19.20
CA ASN A 339 -24.31 -6.86 18.44
C ASN A 339 -23.74 -8.23 18.81
N GLN A 340 -22.50 -8.29 19.31
CA GLN A 340 -21.87 -9.53 19.76
C GLN A 340 -22.49 -10.10 21.05
N TYR A 341 -23.22 -9.28 21.81
CA TYR A 341 -23.82 -9.66 23.09
C TYR A 341 -25.31 -9.95 22.99
N SER A 342 -25.98 -9.53 21.91
CA SER A 342 -27.41 -9.76 21.72
C SER A 342 -27.88 -9.61 20.29
N GLU A 343 -28.86 -10.42 19.94
CA GLU A 343 -29.59 -10.34 18.68
C GLU A 343 -30.53 -9.12 18.61
N ASN A 344 -30.84 -8.45 19.72
CA ASN A 344 -31.74 -7.29 19.70
C ASN A 344 -31.02 -5.96 19.40
N ALA A 345 -29.69 -5.90 19.57
CA ALA A 345 -28.90 -4.73 19.23
C ALA A 345 -28.91 -4.51 17.71
N GLY A 346 -29.02 -3.25 17.30
CA GLY A 346 -29.09 -2.84 15.91
C GLY A 346 -30.43 -3.09 15.21
N GLY A 347 -31.40 -3.72 15.88
CA GLY A 347 -32.70 -4.04 15.31
C GLY A 347 -33.53 -2.79 15.00
N TRP A 348 -33.98 -2.65 13.76
CA TRP A 348 -34.87 -1.56 13.35
C TRP A 348 -36.30 -1.76 13.88
N PHE A 349 -36.95 -0.66 14.27
CA PHE A 349 -38.35 -0.64 14.69
C PHE A 349 -39.06 0.63 14.21
N VAL A 350 -40.40 0.60 14.20
CA VAL A 350 -41.22 1.78 13.90
C VAL A 350 -41.44 2.60 15.18
N TYR A 351 -41.18 3.89 15.11
CA TYR A 351 -41.48 4.85 16.18
C TYR A 351 -42.66 5.73 15.75
N SER A 352 -43.72 5.78 16.55
CA SER A 352 -44.94 6.50 16.19
C SER A 352 -45.66 7.06 17.41
N ASP A 353 -46.58 7.97 17.14
CA ASP A 353 -47.50 8.57 18.11
C ASP A 353 -48.58 7.61 18.65
N SER A 354 -48.55 6.32 18.29
CA SER A 354 -49.57 5.34 18.71
C SER A 354 -49.65 5.19 20.23
N SER A 355 -48.53 5.32 20.95
CA SER A 355 -48.49 5.26 22.42
C SER A 355 -49.25 6.42 23.08
N LEU A 356 -49.55 7.46 22.32
CA LEU A 356 -50.25 8.68 22.71
C LEU A 356 -51.68 8.72 22.16
N GLY A 357 -52.16 7.61 21.59
CA GLY A 357 -53.48 7.52 20.95
C GLY A 357 -53.53 8.02 19.51
N GLY A 358 -52.38 8.35 18.91
CA GLY A 358 -52.26 8.70 17.49
C GLY A 358 -52.44 7.50 16.55
N ASN A 359 -52.62 7.81 15.27
CA ASN A 359 -52.85 6.84 14.19
C ASN A 359 -51.88 7.04 13.01
N SER A 360 -50.73 7.67 13.24
CA SER A 360 -49.68 7.81 12.24
C SER A 360 -49.05 6.46 11.92
N ARG A 361 -48.66 6.26 10.65
CA ARG A 361 -48.07 4.99 10.21
C ARG A 361 -47.12 5.16 9.03
N ILE A 362 -46.28 4.16 8.82
CA ILE A 362 -45.50 4.04 7.58
C ILE A 362 -46.26 3.14 6.62
N LYS A 363 -46.45 3.60 5.38
CA LYS A 363 -46.87 2.77 4.27
C LYS A 363 -45.62 2.24 3.57
N TRP A 364 -45.32 0.97 3.82
CA TRP A 364 -44.20 0.28 3.21
C TRP A 364 -44.48 -0.10 1.74
N PRO A 365 -43.46 -0.16 0.88
CA PRO A 365 -43.62 -0.54 -0.52
C PRO A 365 -43.88 -2.03 -0.72
N VAL A 366 -43.55 -2.85 0.29
CA VAL A 366 -43.75 -4.30 0.35
C VAL A 366 -44.32 -4.68 1.72
N GLU A 367 -44.88 -5.88 1.82
CA GLU A 367 -45.35 -6.45 3.09
C GLU A 367 -44.15 -6.66 4.03
N THR A 368 -44.29 -6.24 5.29
CA THR A 368 -43.27 -6.45 6.32
C THR A 368 -43.39 -7.84 6.92
N GLY A 369 -42.34 -8.24 7.63
CA GLY A 369 -42.29 -9.47 8.41
C GLY A 369 -41.40 -10.55 7.80
N ASN A 370 -40.98 -11.47 8.66
CA ASN A 370 -40.25 -12.67 8.30
C ASN A 370 -40.82 -13.87 9.09
N GLU A 371 -40.12 -15.01 9.07
CA GLU A 371 -40.57 -16.23 9.75
C GLU A 371 -40.54 -16.16 11.30
N TYR A 372 -39.93 -15.11 11.86
CA TYR A 372 -39.75 -14.92 13.30
C TYR A 372 -40.54 -13.72 13.87
N ASP A 373 -40.72 -12.66 13.10
CA ASP A 373 -41.38 -11.42 13.51
C ASP A 373 -42.19 -10.82 12.35
N ASP A 374 -43.49 -10.58 12.56
CA ASP A 374 -44.42 -10.03 11.56
C ASP A 374 -44.15 -8.54 11.24
N LYS A 375 -43.32 -7.88 12.05
CA LYS A 375 -42.91 -6.48 11.89
C LYS A 375 -41.48 -6.31 11.40
N ALA A 376 -40.75 -7.40 11.16
CA ALA A 376 -39.39 -7.34 10.63
C ALA A 376 -39.31 -6.52 9.33
N LEU A 377 -38.30 -5.66 9.21
CA LEU A 377 -38.14 -4.78 8.06
C LEU A 377 -37.28 -5.40 6.95
N ASP A 378 -36.86 -6.66 7.09
CA ASP A 378 -36.00 -7.37 6.14
C ASP A 378 -36.50 -7.24 4.69
N PRO A 379 -37.79 -7.52 4.36
CA PRO A 379 -38.28 -7.39 2.99
C PRO A 379 -38.21 -5.96 2.46
N VAL A 380 -38.39 -4.96 3.33
CA VAL A 380 -38.27 -3.55 2.96
C VAL A 380 -36.81 -3.20 2.68
N ILE A 381 -35.88 -3.67 3.51
CA ILE A 381 -34.44 -3.47 3.35
C ILE A 381 -33.97 -4.02 2.01
N GLU A 382 -34.36 -5.25 1.68
CA GLU A 382 -34.07 -5.87 0.39
C GLU A 382 -34.69 -5.13 -0.79
N HIS A 383 -35.95 -4.67 -0.66
CA HIS A 383 -36.64 -3.98 -1.73
C HIS A 383 -36.04 -2.60 -2.04
N CYS A 384 -35.67 -1.87 -1.00
CA CYS A 384 -35.25 -0.47 -1.10
C CYS A 384 -33.72 -0.28 -1.18
N ASN A 385 -32.94 -1.34 -0.94
CA ASN A 385 -31.52 -1.28 -0.58
C ASN A 385 -31.28 -0.29 0.58
N GLY A 386 -32.13 -0.40 1.61
CA GLY A 386 -32.26 0.60 2.68
C GLY A 386 -33.68 0.61 3.26
N LEU A 387 -34.05 1.63 4.03
CA LEU A 387 -35.44 1.83 4.44
C LEU A 387 -36.09 2.85 3.54
N CYS A 388 -37.23 2.52 2.92
CA CYS A 388 -38.01 3.49 2.15
C CYS A 388 -39.51 3.27 2.32
N GLY A 389 -40.28 4.34 2.20
CA GLY A 389 -41.74 4.27 2.35
C GLY A 389 -42.38 5.65 2.33
N GLU A 390 -43.65 5.69 2.66
CA GLU A 390 -44.42 6.93 2.83
C GLU A 390 -44.82 7.08 4.30
N PHE A 391 -44.40 8.18 4.92
CA PHE A 391 -44.95 8.62 6.20
C PHE A 391 -46.38 9.10 5.97
N VAL A 392 -47.35 8.53 6.71
CA VAL A 392 -48.76 8.93 6.69
C VAL A 392 -49.10 9.44 8.09
N LEU A 393 -49.22 10.76 8.20
CA LEU A 393 -49.45 11.41 9.49
C LEU A 393 -50.94 11.41 9.82
N GLY A 394 -51.22 10.99 11.04
CA GLY A 394 -52.54 10.86 11.62
C GLY A 394 -53.20 12.20 11.97
N ASP A 395 -54.19 12.10 12.86
CA ASP A 395 -54.84 13.27 13.45
C ASP A 395 -53.92 13.96 14.47
N SER A 396 -54.23 15.21 14.83
CA SER A 396 -53.51 15.90 15.89
C SER A 396 -53.61 15.15 17.23
N LEU A 397 -52.52 15.19 17.98
CA LEU A 397 -52.46 14.60 19.33
C LEU A 397 -53.06 15.57 20.34
N HIS A 398 -53.90 15.03 21.22
CA HIS A 398 -54.56 15.78 22.29
C HIS A 398 -53.87 15.51 23.63
N PHE A 399 -53.06 16.47 24.09
CA PHE A 399 -52.47 16.45 25.42
C PHE A 399 -53.19 17.43 26.31
N ASN A 400 -54.13 16.91 27.10
CA ASN A 400 -55.06 17.70 27.91
C ASN A 400 -55.87 18.71 27.06
N ASP A 401 -56.88 19.36 27.64
CA ASP A 401 -57.95 20.06 26.89
C ASP A 401 -57.52 21.35 26.15
N SER A 402 -56.22 21.61 25.92
CA SER A 402 -55.75 22.93 25.45
C SER A 402 -54.47 23.00 24.59
N SER A 403 -53.70 21.93 24.39
CA SER A 403 -52.52 21.97 23.49
C SER A 403 -52.57 20.87 22.44
N TYR A 404 -52.64 21.29 21.17
CA TYR A 404 -52.47 20.43 20.01
C TYR A 404 -50.98 20.21 19.77
N GLN A 405 -50.55 18.95 19.72
CA GLN A 405 -49.23 18.60 19.20
C GLN A 405 -49.36 17.99 17.81
N LYS A 406 -48.32 18.23 16.99
CA LYS A 406 -48.22 17.63 15.67
C LYS A 406 -48.06 16.11 15.80
N PRO A 407 -48.75 15.32 14.96
CA PRO A 407 -48.50 13.88 14.89
C PRO A 407 -47.05 13.60 14.47
N PHE A 408 -46.54 12.43 14.83
CA PHE A 408 -45.18 12.03 14.47
C PHE A 408 -45.07 10.55 14.09
N ILE A 409 -44.11 10.29 13.20
CA ILE A 409 -43.81 8.95 12.69
C ILE A 409 -42.36 8.87 12.23
N GLY A 410 -41.76 7.71 12.39
CA GLY A 410 -40.39 7.46 12.03
C GLY A 410 -39.97 6.02 12.28
N VAL A 411 -38.66 5.82 12.26
CA VAL A 411 -38.01 4.56 12.58
C VAL A 411 -37.00 4.79 13.70
N GLY A 412 -36.59 3.73 14.38
CA GLY A 412 -35.46 3.75 15.29
C GLY A 412 -34.71 2.45 15.23
N PHE A 413 -33.54 2.41 15.86
CA PHE A 413 -32.80 1.17 16.09
C PHE A 413 -32.26 1.15 17.51
N ASN A 414 -32.15 -0.05 18.07
CA ASN A 414 -31.59 -0.23 19.40
C ASN A 414 -30.05 -0.18 19.33
N VAL A 415 -29.43 0.52 20.27
CA VAL A 415 -27.97 0.51 20.44
C VAL A 415 -27.54 -0.78 21.14
N THR A 416 -28.28 -1.17 22.18
CA THR A 416 -28.05 -2.36 23.02
C THR A 416 -29.23 -3.33 22.97
N ASP A 417 -29.25 -4.31 23.87
CA ASP A 417 -30.22 -5.42 23.88
C ASP A 417 -31.52 -5.16 24.65
N SER A 418 -31.56 -4.08 25.43
CA SER A 418 -32.63 -3.81 26.38
C SER A 418 -32.84 -2.32 26.61
N ASP A 419 -34.10 -1.93 26.79
CA ASP A 419 -34.50 -0.58 27.20
C ASP A 419 -33.99 -0.20 28.61
N THR A 420 -33.31 -1.13 29.30
CA THR A 420 -32.91 -1.02 30.70
C THR A 420 -31.42 -0.79 30.92
N VAL A 421 -30.57 -1.16 29.96
CA VAL A 421 -29.11 -1.01 30.06
C VAL A 421 -28.59 -0.29 28.83
N GLY A 422 -28.18 0.96 29.01
CA GLY A 422 -27.65 1.80 27.95
C GLY A 422 -26.24 1.40 27.53
N GLY A 423 -25.92 1.73 26.28
CA GLY A 423 -24.57 1.63 25.72
C GLY A 423 -23.86 2.98 25.76
N ASP A 424 -22.53 2.92 25.84
CA ASP A 424 -21.65 4.07 25.72
C ASP A 424 -21.32 4.33 24.25
N ILE A 425 -21.99 5.34 23.68
CA ILE A 425 -21.80 5.76 22.30
C ILE A 425 -20.92 7.01 22.19
N THR A 426 -20.25 7.43 23.26
CA THR A 426 -19.29 8.56 23.21
C THR A 426 -18.28 8.35 22.08
N GLY A 427 -17.87 7.08 21.91
CA GLY A 427 -17.00 6.57 20.87
C GLY A 427 -17.43 6.81 19.42
N TRP A 428 -18.69 7.13 19.09
CA TRP A 428 -19.07 7.29 17.67
C TRP A 428 -18.82 8.71 17.14
N GLY A 429 -18.59 9.67 18.05
CA GLY A 429 -18.38 11.09 17.77
C GLY A 429 -19.52 11.87 17.09
N GLY A 430 -20.59 11.20 16.74
CA GLY A 430 -21.71 11.73 15.98
C GLY A 430 -22.36 10.65 15.13
N ILE A 431 -23.31 11.07 14.31
CA ILE A 431 -24.05 10.22 13.38
C ILE A 431 -23.88 10.76 11.96
N SER A 432 -23.58 9.85 11.05
CA SER A 432 -23.55 10.04 9.60
C SER A 432 -24.72 9.25 9.00
N ILE A 433 -25.60 9.89 8.22
CA ILE A 433 -26.78 9.24 7.64
C ILE A 433 -26.95 9.60 6.16
N ALA A 434 -27.24 8.61 5.32
CA ALA A 434 -27.64 8.83 3.93
C ALA A 434 -29.18 8.91 3.84
N TYR A 435 -29.73 10.12 3.76
CA TYR A 435 -31.16 10.39 3.92
C TYR A 435 -31.75 11.23 2.79
N SER A 436 -33.01 10.93 2.44
CA SER A 436 -33.90 11.81 1.68
C SER A 436 -35.30 11.78 2.29
N GLY A 437 -36.02 12.89 2.26
CA GLY A 437 -37.36 12.97 2.85
C GLY A 437 -37.66 14.33 3.49
N PRO A 438 -38.76 14.43 4.27
CA PRO A 438 -39.12 15.64 4.99
C PRO A 438 -38.05 16.01 6.02
N ALA A 439 -38.16 17.21 6.61
CA ALA A 439 -37.36 17.53 7.78
C ALA A 439 -37.63 16.50 8.89
N ALA A 440 -36.58 16.06 9.57
CA ALA A 440 -36.64 15.01 10.57
C ALA A 440 -35.84 15.40 11.82
N ILE A 441 -36.06 14.67 12.90
CA ILE A 441 -35.40 14.78 14.18
C ILE A 441 -34.67 13.46 14.41
N ILE A 442 -33.41 13.53 14.80
CA ILE A 442 -32.69 12.40 15.37
C ILE A 442 -32.62 12.58 16.87
N GLU A 443 -33.11 11.60 17.63
CA GLU A 443 -33.25 11.63 19.08
C GLU A 443 -32.48 10.47 19.70
N LEU A 444 -31.70 10.77 20.74
CA LEU A 444 -30.96 9.80 21.54
C LEU A 444 -31.81 9.42 22.75
N VAL A 445 -32.08 8.13 22.91
CA VAL A 445 -32.94 7.62 23.99
C VAL A 445 -32.06 7.03 25.09
N PRO A 446 -32.13 7.52 26.34
CA PRO A 446 -31.34 7.00 27.43
C PRO A 446 -32.03 5.79 28.08
N GLU A 447 -31.25 4.98 28.79
CA GLU A 447 -31.78 3.95 29.67
C GLU A 447 -32.76 4.55 30.68
N ASN A 448 -33.84 3.82 31.00
CA ASN A 448 -34.84 4.28 31.95
C ASN A 448 -35.41 5.69 31.65
N GLU A 449 -35.62 6.03 30.36
CA GLU A 449 -36.14 7.32 29.84
C GLU A 449 -37.15 8.02 30.77
N LYS A 450 -38.16 7.28 31.26
CA LYS A 450 -39.23 7.80 32.16
C LYS A 450 -38.74 8.27 33.53
N ASN A 451 -37.69 7.67 34.07
CA ASN A 451 -37.15 7.96 35.41
C ASN A 451 -35.91 8.84 35.35
N TYR A 452 -35.23 8.92 34.19
CA TYR A 452 -33.97 9.62 34.06
C TYR A 452 -34.17 11.11 33.77
N LEU A 453 -35.15 11.49 32.92
CA LEU A 453 -35.27 12.87 32.41
C LEU A 453 -36.70 13.36 32.08
N GLU A 454 -37.75 12.67 32.53
CA GLU A 454 -39.15 13.01 32.11
C GLU A 454 -39.33 13.12 30.58
N SER A 455 -38.45 12.50 29.78
CA SER A 455 -38.35 12.56 28.30
C SER A 455 -37.59 13.77 27.69
N ASP A 456 -36.77 14.50 28.48
CA ASP A 456 -35.85 15.53 27.97
C ASP A 456 -34.59 14.92 27.31
N ASN A 457 -34.80 14.20 26.21
CA ASN A 457 -33.74 13.55 25.46
C ASN A 457 -32.87 14.56 24.68
N TYR A 458 -31.68 14.13 24.25
CA TYR A 458 -30.87 14.91 23.32
C TYR A 458 -31.32 14.66 21.88
N PHE A 459 -31.40 15.72 21.08
CA PHE A 459 -31.83 15.64 19.70
C PHE A 459 -31.07 16.59 18.77
N ALA A 460 -31.04 16.25 17.48
CA ALA A 460 -30.57 17.12 16.42
C ALA A 460 -31.57 17.13 15.25
N ASN A 461 -31.53 18.19 14.44
CA ASN A 461 -32.44 18.37 13.31
C ASN A 461 -31.77 17.97 11.99
N ILE A 462 -32.50 17.21 11.19
CA ILE A 462 -32.16 16.89 9.81
C ILE A 462 -33.00 17.81 8.90
N PRO A 463 -32.37 18.70 8.12
CA PRO A 463 -33.11 19.55 7.17
C PRO A 463 -33.71 18.70 6.05
N ARG A 464 -34.83 19.16 5.47
CA ARG A 464 -35.49 18.49 4.34
C ARG A 464 -34.50 18.21 3.21
N GLN A 465 -34.56 17.01 2.67
CA GLN A 465 -33.68 16.55 1.59
C GLN A 465 -34.51 16.12 0.38
N GLY A 466 -34.29 16.77 -0.77
CA GLY A 466 -34.98 16.43 -2.03
C GLY A 466 -34.38 15.24 -2.80
N SER A 467 -33.17 14.85 -2.48
CA SER A 467 -32.48 13.65 -2.99
C SER A 467 -31.68 13.03 -1.85
N ILE A 468 -31.16 11.81 -2.04
CA ILE A 468 -30.31 11.22 -1.01
C ILE A 468 -29.05 12.07 -0.87
N ASN A 469 -28.71 12.41 0.38
CA ASN A 469 -27.50 13.10 0.74
C ASN A 469 -26.90 12.47 2.00
N ALA A 470 -25.57 12.50 2.10
CA ALA A 470 -24.86 12.21 3.34
C ALA A 470 -24.94 13.41 4.28
N ILE A 471 -25.48 13.20 5.47
CA ILE A 471 -25.65 14.23 6.50
C ILE A 471 -24.84 13.78 7.70
N LYS A 472 -23.90 14.63 8.13
CA LYS A 472 -23.07 14.40 9.31
C LYS A 472 -23.52 15.32 10.43
N ILE A 473 -23.72 14.75 11.62
CA ILE A 473 -24.20 15.44 12.81
C ILE A 473 -23.25 15.05 13.94
N SER A 474 -22.47 16.00 14.45
CA SER A 474 -21.59 15.78 15.59
C SER A 474 -22.41 15.73 16.89
N TRP A 475 -21.90 15.09 17.94
CA TRP A 475 -22.46 15.22 19.29
C TRP A 475 -22.70 16.67 19.72
N ASN A 476 -21.84 17.60 19.31
CA ASN A 476 -22.01 19.02 19.64
C ASN A 476 -23.20 19.70 18.92
N ASP A 477 -23.78 19.06 17.91
CA ASP A 477 -24.97 19.56 17.22
C ASP A 477 -26.27 19.13 17.93
N PHE A 478 -26.18 18.21 18.91
CA PHE A 478 -27.32 17.77 19.70
C PHE A 478 -27.62 18.76 20.83
N ASN A 479 -28.91 19.06 21.00
CA ASN A 479 -29.42 19.93 22.05
C ASN A 479 -30.39 19.14 22.93
N SER A 480 -30.53 19.51 24.20
CA SER A 480 -31.53 18.94 25.09
C SER A 480 -32.78 19.82 25.17
N TRP A 481 -33.96 19.22 25.35
CA TRP A 481 -35.18 19.97 25.66
C TRP A 481 -35.12 20.63 27.05
N ALA A 482 -34.39 20.04 28.01
CA ALA A 482 -34.15 20.60 29.34
C ALA A 482 -33.51 22.00 29.33
N SER A 483 -32.61 22.26 28.38
CA SER A 483 -31.96 23.57 28.20
C SER A 483 -32.95 24.68 27.81
N LEU A 484 -34.09 24.32 27.20
CA LEU A 484 -35.14 25.26 26.78
C LEU A 484 -36.10 25.61 27.92
N ASP A 485 -36.34 24.67 28.83
CA ASP A 485 -37.32 24.79 29.92
C ASP A 485 -36.68 25.07 31.30
N SER A 486 -35.40 25.42 31.34
CA SER A 486 -34.65 25.75 32.57
C SER A 486 -34.56 24.61 33.60
N GLN A 487 -34.66 23.36 33.15
CA GLN A 487 -34.43 22.17 33.98
C GLN A 487 -32.92 21.87 34.13
N THR A 488 -32.56 21.01 35.08
CA THR A 488 -31.15 20.61 35.25
C THR A 488 -30.77 19.63 34.15
N GLU A 489 -30.01 20.10 33.17
CA GLU A 489 -29.48 19.30 32.07
C GLU A 489 -28.45 18.28 32.56
N VAL A 490 -28.61 17.01 32.16
CA VAL A 490 -27.54 16.01 32.28
C VAL A 490 -26.48 16.35 31.23
N PRO A 491 -25.19 16.50 31.61
CA PRO A 491 -24.13 16.78 30.64
C PRO A 491 -24.10 15.73 29.53
N LEU A 492 -24.00 16.19 28.27
CA LEU A 492 -24.04 15.33 27.08
C LEU A 492 -23.11 14.10 27.17
N ASN A 493 -21.88 14.27 27.66
CA ASN A 493 -20.93 13.16 27.88
C ASN A 493 -21.52 12.05 28.77
N GLU A 494 -22.15 12.41 29.88
CA GLU A 494 -22.75 11.42 30.80
C GLU A 494 -24.01 10.80 30.21
N PHE A 495 -24.75 11.55 29.37
CA PHE A 495 -25.90 11.02 28.65
C PHE A 495 -25.50 9.97 27.60
N LEU A 496 -24.46 10.26 26.81
CA LEU A 496 -23.97 9.38 25.74
C LEU A 496 -23.51 8.01 26.25
N LYS A 497 -23.17 7.88 27.53
CA LYS A 497 -22.79 6.61 28.19
C LYS A 497 -23.96 5.64 28.40
N LYS A 498 -25.19 6.09 28.14
CA LYS A 498 -26.41 5.42 28.59
C LYS A 498 -27.47 5.30 27.50
N VAL A 499 -27.09 5.35 26.23
CA VAL A 499 -28.06 5.37 25.12
C VAL A 499 -28.52 3.95 24.82
N VAL A 500 -29.85 3.71 24.84
CA VAL A 500 -30.46 2.42 24.51
C VAL A 500 -30.97 2.36 23.08
N ALA A 501 -31.36 3.49 22.50
CA ALA A 501 -31.89 3.54 21.15
C ALA A 501 -31.65 4.91 20.50
N ILE A 502 -31.70 4.93 19.17
CA ILE A 502 -31.69 6.15 18.37
C ILE A 502 -32.95 6.15 17.52
N ARG A 503 -33.72 7.24 17.59
CA ARG A 503 -34.96 7.42 16.84
C ARG A 503 -34.76 8.49 15.76
N ILE A 504 -35.31 8.27 14.58
CA ILE A 504 -35.29 9.18 13.44
C ILE A 504 -36.73 9.36 12.98
N TYR A 505 -37.32 10.51 13.24
CA TYR A 505 -38.76 10.74 13.02
C TYR A 505 -39.06 12.14 12.50
N THR A 506 -40.23 12.31 11.90
CA THR A 506 -40.72 13.61 11.42
C THR A 506 -41.98 14.02 12.18
N GLN A 507 -42.17 15.32 12.33
CA GLN A 507 -43.37 15.96 12.85
C GLN A 507 -43.93 16.88 11.76
N LEU A 508 -45.11 16.56 11.24
CA LEU A 508 -45.73 17.30 10.14
C LEU A 508 -47.19 17.64 10.47
N GLU A 509 -47.84 18.38 9.58
CA GLU A 509 -49.27 18.68 9.74
C GLU A 509 -50.12 17.40 9.65
N PRO A 510 -51.24 17.32 10.38
CA PRO A 510 -52.18 16.20 10.27
C PRO A 510 -52.58 15.91 8.82
N GLY A 511 -52.64 14.62 8.46
CA GLY A 511 -52.96 14.17 7.11
C GLY A 511 -51.83 14.34 6.07
N SER A 512 -50.64 14.81 6.47
CA SER A 512 -49.48 14.87 5.57
C SER A 512 -49.08 13.47 5.10
N ILE A 513 -48.69 13.37 3.82
CA ILE A 513 -48.10 12.16 3.24
C ILE A 513 -46.79 12.55 2.56
N GLU A 514 -45.68 11.99 3.01
CA GLU A 514 -44.34 12.32 2.53
C GLU A 514 -43.50 11.06 2.35
N SER A 515 -42.78 10.96 1.23
CA SER A 515 -41.85 9.86 1.00
C SER A 515 -40.54 10.08 1.76
N PHE A 516 -39.92 9.00 2.20
CA PHE A 516 -38.58 9.03 2.79
C PHE A 516 -37.74 7.85 2.30
N LYS A 517 -36.42 8.00 2.43
CA LYS A 517 -35.46 6.93 2.23
C LYS A 517 -34.22 7.12 3.10
N ILE A 518 -33.77 6.06 3.77
CA ILE A 518 -32.51 5.94 4.52
C ILE A 518 -31.71 4.81 3.89
N MET A 519 -30.50 5.07 3.40
CA MET A 519 -29.69 4.05 2.72
C MET A 519 -28.52 3.54 3.56
N ALA A 520 -28.04 4.37 4.48
CA ALA A 520 -26.90 4.05 5.32
C ALA A 520 -26.96 4.87 6.61
N ILE A 521 -26.41 4.32 7.68
CA ILE A 521 -26.15 5.03 8.93
C ILE A 521 -24.80 4.59 9.49
N GLY A 522 -24.03 5.52 10.04
CA GLY A 522 -22.67 5.26 10.51
C GLY A 522 -22.24 6.24 11.60
N SER A 523 -21.16 5.93 12.31
CA SER A 523 -20.49 6.89 13.21
C SER A 523 -20.06 8.13 12.43
N TYR A 524 -19.73 9.23 13.10
CA TYR A 524 -19.48 10.53 12.45
C TYR A 524 -18.47 10.48 11.27
N ASN A 525 -17.43 9.66 11.42
CA ASN A 525 -16.38 9.51 10.41
C ASN A 525 -16.64 8.36 9.42
N THR A 526 -17.66 7.54 9.64
CA THR A 526 -18.04 6.47 8.71
C THR A 526 -18.52 7.08 7.38
N PRO A 527 -17.87 6.75 6.25
CA PRO A 527 -18.37 7.10 4.93
C PRO A 527 -19.73 6.42 4.71
N VAL A 528 -20.76 7.21 4.41
CA VAL A 528 -22.08 6.70 4.06
C VAL A 528 -22.28 6.83 2.55
N TYR A 529 -22.25 5.68 1.86
CA TYR A 529 -22.47 5.59 0.42
C TYR A 529 -23.96 5.43 0.12
N TYR A 530 -24.41 5.92 -1.04
CA TYR A 530 -25.81 5.84 -1.48
C TYR A 530 -25.96 5.77 -3.00
#